data_AF-A0A9W8SER2-F1
#
_entry.id   AF-A0A9W8SER2-F1
#
_cell.length_a   1.000
_cell.length_b   1.000
_cell.length_c   1.000
_cell.angle_alpha   90.00
_cell.angle_beta   90.00
_cell.angle_gamma   90.00
#
_symmetry.space_group_name_H-M   'P 1'
#
loop_
_entity.id
_entity.type
_entity.pdbx_description
1 polymer ?
#
loop_
_entity_poly.entity_id
_entity_poly.type
_entity_poly.pdbx_seq_one_letter_code
_entity_poly.pdbx_strand_id
1 'polypeptide(L)'
;MADPRGPGYNPQPGDDECVFGWNGRFGFRPQCQHWPGERAQKCSIGVMGWLISCREAYQEGIEVLYSRNTFHTASKDMVLGLYRLIPEQRLDAITSFEIIWEFAPWLEPRYSREEKSRLREPRSDFDSFEKFMDLVPRLFTNIRKLYIALQGDLLPDSQGGFGSVCVPPEERAKRTEEGIIMKVDEMAARMNFGVDLSVSFPTSIYARQRWRALQRHLKVVQRHDTGDVERFWRPLKDCLPRTGYWFCLGEKDLRRKAAVHVLGPKVMPRKGRGKAYDVFFRPGPSCA
;
A
#
# COMPACT_ATOMS: atom_id res chain seq x y z
N MET A 1 -54.51 23.13 -26.22
CA MET A 1 -54.57 24.01 -25.04
C MET A 1 -53.51 25.07 -25.23
N ALA A 2 -53.88 26.35 -25.20
CA ALA A 2 -52.92 27.46 -25.26
C ALA A 2 -52.16 27.55 -23.92
N ASP A 3 -50.87 27.89 -23.95
CA ASP A 3 -50.10 28.19 -22.73
C ASP A 3 -50.83 29.33 -21.99
N PRO A 4 -51.24 29.16 -20.71
CA PRO A 4 -51.94 30.19 -19.95
C PRO A 4 -51.12 31.49 -19.78
N ARG A 5 -49.84 31.48 -20.11
CA ARG A 5 -48.93 32.64 -20.09
C ARG A 5 -48.86 33.38 -21.44
N GLY A 6 -49.54 32.89 -22.46
CA GLY A 6 -49.63 33.52 -23.79
C GLY A 6 -48.64 32.95 -24.83
N PRO A 7 -48.87 33.22 -26.12
CA PRO A 7 -47.98 32.78 -27.21
C PRO A 7 -46.62 33.51 -27.14
N GLY A 8 -45.53 32.74 -27.24
CA GLY A 8 -44.15 33.27 -27.28
C GLY A 8 -43.40 33.27 -25.94
N TYR A 9 -43.93 32.62 -24.91
CA TYR A 9 -43.24 32.49 -23.63
C TYR A 9 -42.03 31.55 -23.75
N ASN A 10 -40.81 32.11 -23.67
CA ASN A 10 -39.57 31.35 -23.51
C ASN A 10 -39.24 31.23 -22.01
N PRO A 11 -39.18 30.02 -21.43
CA PRO A 11 -38.83 29.82 -20.03
C PRO A 11 -37.47 30.46 -19.70
N GLN A 12 -37.42 31.32 -18.67
CA GLN A 12 -36.16 31.88 -18.19
C GLN A 12 -35.52 30.95 -17.13
N PRO A 13 -34.19 30.94 -16.96
CA PRO A 13 -33.53 30.24 -15.86
C PRO A 13 -33.97 30.85 -14.51
N GLY A 14 -34.97 30.23 -13.87
CA GLY A 14 -35.62 30.74 -12.65
C GLY A 14 -37.14 30.54 -12.64
N ASP A 15 -37.76 30.34 -13.80
CA ASP A 15 -39.19 30.05 -13.94
C ASP A 15 -39.53 28.56 -13.73
N ASP A 16 -38.53 27.74 -13.36
CA ASP A 16 -38.71 26.33 -13.04
C ASP A 16 -39.25 26.16 -11.62
N GLU A 17 -40.57 26.23 -11.48
CA GLU A 17 -41.27 25.98 -10.23
C GLU A 17 -41.28 24.48 -9.83
N CYS A 18 -40.75 23.58 -10.67
CA CYS A 18 -40.71 22.15 -10.36
C CYS A 18 -39.80 21.84 -9.16
N VAL A 19 -38.76 22.66 -8.93
CA VAL A 19 -37.82 22.53 -7.81
C VAL A 19 -38.47 22.63 -6.43
N PHE A 20 -39.61 23.32 -6.32
CA PHE A 20 -40.33 23.47 -5.06
C PHE A 20 -41.29 22.33 -4.76
N GLY A 21 -41.34 21.29 -5.61
CA GLY A 21 -42.35 20.24 -5.53
C GLY A 21 -43.78 20.75 -5.73
N TRP A 22 -43.96 22.01 -6.12
CA TRP A 22 -45.23 22.74 -6.02
C TRP A 22 -46.25 22.28 -7.06
N ASN A 23 -47.41 21.79 -6.62
CA ASN A 23 -48.43 21.17 -7.47
C ASN A 23 -49.17 22.13 -8.43
N GLY A 24 -48.74 23.39 -8.54
CA GLY A 24 -49.48 24.48 -9.18
C GLY A 24 -50.81 24.76 -8.47
N ARG A 25 -51.49 25.86 -8.83
CA ARG A 25 -52.92 25.98 -8.55
C ARG A 25 -53.66 25.03 -9.51
N PHE A 26 -54.50 24.15 -8.97
CA PHE A 26 -55.32 23.19 -9.73
C PHE A 26 -54.57 22.05 -10.48
N GLY A 27 -53.32 21.71 -10.12
CA GLY A 27 -52.63 20.53 -10.64
C GLY A 27 -51.98 20.66 -12.02
N PHE A 28 -52.08 21.85 -12.63
CA PHE A 28 -51.54 22.17 -13.96
C PHE A 28 -50.11 22.74 -13.85
N ARG A 29 -49.17 22.15 -14.61
CA ARG A 29 -47.76 22.60 -14.69
C ARG A 29 -47.36 22.82 -16.15
N PRO A 30 -47.48 24.04 -16.72
CA PRO A 30 -47.18 24.30 -18.13
C PRO A 30 -45.70 24.08 -18.48
N GLN A 31 -44.78 24.28 -17.55
CA GLN A 31 -43.34 24.04 -17.71
C GLN A 31 -43.05 22.56 -18.00
N CYS A 32 -43.84 21.63 -17.45
CA CYS A 32 -43.68 20.20 -17.67
C CYS A 32 -43.99 19.70 -19.08
N GLN A 33 -44.71 20.49 -19.87
CA GLN A 33 -45.01 20.15 -21.26
C GLN A 33 -43.80 20.38 -22.18
N HIS A 34 -42.82 21.16 -21.74
CA HIS A 34 -41.61 21.46 -22.51
C HIS A 34 -40.54 20.35 -22.40
N TRP A 35 -40.59 19.54 -21.34
CA TRP A 35 -39.69 18.41 -21.15
C TRP A 35 -40.25 17.14 -21.82
N PRO A 36 -39.44 16.41 -22.63
CA PRO A 36 -39.86 15.18 -23.26
C PRO A 36 -40.19 14.07 -22.23
N GLY A 37 -41.12 13.17 -22.56
CA GLY A 37 -41.53 12.04 -21.71
C GLY A 37 -42.93 12.15 -21.09
N GLU A 38 -43.28 11.21 -20.21
CA GLU A 38 -44.58 11.13 -19.54
C GLU A 38 -44.51 11.55 -18.06
N ARG A 39 -45.64 12.05 -17.52
CA ARG A 39 -45.76 12.41 -16.09
C ARG A 39 -45.88 11.11 -15.28
N ALA A 40 -45.28 10.96 -14.10
CA ALA A 40 -44.59 11.96 -13.26
C ALA A 40 -43.07 12.09 -13.47
N GLN A 41 -42.47 11.23 -14.31
CA GLN A 41 -41.02 11.12 -14.47
C GLN A 41 -40.38 12.38 -15.08
N LYS A 42 -41.09 13.05 -15.98
CA LYS A 42 -40.54 14.22 -16.71
C LYS A 42 -40.37 15.51 -15.90
N CYS A 43 -40.93 15.60 -14.69
CA CYS A 43 -41.13 16.91 -14.05
C CYS A 43 -41.18 16.95 -12.53
N SER A 44 -41.37 15.80 -11.89
CA SER A 44 -41.18 15.70 -10.46
C SER A 44 -39.80 15.11 -10.25
N ILE A 45 -38.80 15.91 -9.88
CA ILE A 45 -37.68 15.39 -9.09
C ILE A 45 -38.26 15.08 -7.71
N GLY A 46 -39.14 14.08 -7.66
CA GLY A 46 -39.62 13.52 -6.41
C GLY A 46 -38.50 12.70 -5.78
N VAL A 47 -38.84 12.02 -4.69
CA VAL A 47 -37.94 11.07 -4.02
C VAL A 47 -37.26 10.12 -5.02
N MET A 48 -37.96 9.70 -6.09
CA MET A 48 -37.38 8.84 -7.14
C MET A 48 -36.24 9.50 -7.94
N GLY A 49 -36.36 10.77 -8.32
CA GLY A 49 -35.29 11.47 -9.04
C GLY A 49 -34.04 11.59 -8.17
N TRP A 50 -34.22 11.95 -6.90
CA TRP A 50 -33.13 12.01 -5.91
C TRP A 50 -32.49 10.64 -5.67
N LEU A 51 -33.29 9.57 -5.49
CA LEU A 51 -32.77 8.21 -5.29
C LEU A 51 -32.03 7.69 -6.52
N ILE A 52 -32.50 7.97 -7.74
CA ILE A 52 -31.80 7.60 -8.97
C ILE A 52 -30.49 8.36 -9.07
N SER A 53 -30.49 9.68 -8.87
CA SER A 53 -29.25 10.47 -8.85
C SER A 53 -28.25 9.97 -7.79
N CYS A 54 -28.72 9.62 -6.59
CA CYS A 54 -27.88 9.00 -5.55
C CYS A 54 -27.32 7.64 -5.99
N ARG A 55 -28.12 6.83 -6.70
CA ARG A 55 -27.68 5.53 -7.23
C ARG A 55 -26.61 5.71 -8.31
N GLU A 56 -26.82 6.61 -9.27
CA GLU A 56 -25.84 6.88 -10.34
C GLU A 56 -24.55 7.48 -9.76
N ALA A 57 -24.66 8.47 -8.86
CA ALA A 57 -23.51 9.04 -8.17
C ALA A 57 -22.74 7.98 -7.36
N TYR A 58 -23.44 7.03 -6.73
CA TYR A 58 -22.79 5.89 -6.10
C TYR A 58 -22.10 4.99 -7.11
N GLN A 59 -22.73 4.64 -8.23
CA GLN A 59 -22.16 3.75 -9.25
C GLN A 59 -20.91 4.34 -9.90
N GLU A 60 -20.94 5.60 -10.30
CA GLU A 60 -19.79 6.30 -10.87
C GLU A 60 -18.70 6.53 -9.81
N GLY A 61 -19.11 6.99 -8.62
CA GLY A 61 -18.19 7.33 -7.54
C GLY A 61 -17.45 6.11 -6.98
N ILE A 62 -18.15 4.98 -6.81
CA ILE A 62 -17.55 3.75 -6.28
C ILE A 62 -16.55 3.15 -7.27
N GLU A 63 -16.81 3.24 -8.58
CA GLU A 63 -15.86 2.79 -9.60
C GLU A 63 -14.58 3.62 -9.55
N VAL A 64 -14.70 4.95 -9.51
CA VAL A 64 -13.55 5.85 -9.37
C VAL A 64 -12.80 5.59 -8.07
N LEU A 65 -13.52 5.38 -6.96
CA LEU A 65 -12.94 5.12 -5.65
C LEU A 65 -11.96 3.94 -5.68
N TYR A 66 -12.38 2.79 -6.24
CA TYR A 66 -11.56 1.59 -6.24
C TYR A 66 -10.54 1.55 -7.39
N SER A 67 -10.89 2.04 -8.58
CA SER A 67 -10.04 1.87 -9.77
C SER A 67 -8.91 2.88 -9.91
N ARG A 68 -9.08 4.11 -9.41
CA ARG A 68 -8.13 5.21 -9.63
C ARG A 68 -7.31 5.59 -8.42
N ASN A 69 -7.77 5.29 -7.20
CA ASN A 69 -7.05 5.66 -6.00
C ASN A 69 -5.99 4.63 -5.64
N THR A 70 -5.01 5.11 -4.87
CA THR A 70 -4.09 4.22 -4.16
C THR A 70 -4.63 4.01 -2.75
N PHE A 71 -4.80 2.75 -2.36
CA PHE A 71 -5.24 2.41 -1.01
C PHE A 71 -4.02 2.29 -0.11
N HIS A 72 -4.05 2.98 1.03
CA HIS A 72 -2.95 2.95 1.99
C HIS A 72 -3.43 2.33 3.30
N THR A 73 -2.66 1.40 3.87
CA THR A 73 -2.99 0.85 5.19
C THR A 73 -1.75 0.37 5.93
N ALA A 74 -1.81 0.48 7.26
CA ALA A 74 -0.90 -0.22 8.18
C ALA A 74 -1.65 -1.29 9.01
N SER A 75 -2.96 -1.44 8.78
CA SER A 75 -3.80 -2.36 9.56
C SER A 75 -3.69 -3.78 9.03
N LYS A 76 -2.99 -4.64 9.78
CA LYS A 76 -2.82 -6.05 9.43
C LYS A 76 -4.14 -6.81 9.43
N ASP A 77 -5.05 -6.48 10.35
CA ASP A 77 -6.37 -7.10 10.41
C ASP A 77 -7.21 -6.73 9.19
N MET A 78 -7.12 -5.48 8.74
CA MET A 78 -7.78 -5.03 7.51
C MET A 78 -7.25 -5.79 6.29
N VAL A 79 -5.92 -5.89 6.15
CA VAL A 79 -5.30 -6.60 5.02
C VAL A 79 -5.66 -8.09 5.02
N LEU A 80 -5.57 -8.74 6.18
CA LEU A 80 -5.87 -10.17 6.28
C LEU A 80 -7.37 -10.49 6.28
N GLY A 81 -8.22 -9.48 6.49
CA GLY A 81 -9.68 -9.56 6.45
C GLY A 81 -10.31 -8.89 5.23
N LEU A 82 -9.52 -8.45 4.24
CA LEU A 82 -9.98 -7.53 3.20
C LEU A 82 -11.16 -8.08 2.39
N TYR A 83 -11.16 -9.38 2.11
CA TYR A 83 -12.25 -10.11 1.44
C TYR A 83 -13.59 -10.09 2.19
N ARG A 84 -13.59 -9.82 3.51
CA ARG A 84 -14.82 -9.68 4.31
C ARG A 84 -15.32 -8.24 4.35
N LEU A 85 -14.42 -7.28 4.13
CA LEU A 85 -14.71 -5.85 4.24
C LEU A 85 -15.15 -5.26 2.91
N ILE A 86 -14.59 -5.78 1.81
CA ILE A 86 -14.80 -5.25 0.46
C ILE A 86 -15.29 -6.40 -0.44
N PRO A 87 -16.41 -6.23 -1.17
CA PRO A 87 -16.87 -7.23 -2.12
C PRO A 87 -15.82 -7.53 -3.19
N GLU A 88 -15.74 -8.78 -3.65
CA GLU A 88 -14.75 -9.27 -4.62
C GLU A 88 -14.69 -8.40 -5.89
N GLN A 89 -15.84 -8.05 -6.46
CA GLN A 89 -15.95 -7.15 -7.63
C GLN A 89 -15.26 -5.79 -7.43
N ARG A 90 -15.16 -5.32 -6.18
CA ARG A 90 -14.51 -4.04 -5.84
C ARG A 90 -13.02 -4.23 -5.52
N LEU A 91 -12.64 -5.37 -4.95
CA LEU A 91 -11.23 -5.74 -4.80
C LEU A 91 -10.55 -5.90 -6.15
N ASP A 92 -11.22 -6.55 -7.11
CA ASP A 92 -10.73 -6.71 -8.48
C ASP A 92 -10.59 -5.37 -9.21
N ALA A 93 -11.29 -4.32 -8.79
CA ALA A 93 -11.13 -2.99 -9.36
C ALA A 93 -9.86 -2.28 -8.84
N ILE A 94 -9.28 -2.71 -7.73
CA ILE A 94 -8.11 -2.06 -7.13
C ILE A 94 -6.87 -2.25 -8.00
N THR A 95 -6.29 -1.14 -8.44
CA THR A 95 -5.07 -1.15 -9.28
C THR A 95 -3.81 -0.67 -8.56
N SER A 96 -3.94 -0.01 -7.40
CA SER A 96 -2.82 0.57 -6.66
C SER A 96 -3.00 0.42 -5.15
N PHE A 97 -2.00 -0.12 -4.45
CA PHE A 97 -2.06 -0.37 -3.01
C PHE A 97 -0.69 -0.19 -2.35
N GLU A 98 -0.68 0.42 -1.16
CA GLU A 98 0.49 0.58 -0.31
C GLU A 98 0.21 0.01 1.09
N ILE A 99 1.10 -0.85 1.55
CA ILE A 99 0.97 -1.59 2.80
C ILE A 99 2.16 -1.29 3.68
N ILE A 100 1.93 -0.88 4.92
CA ILE A 100 2.96 -0.91 5.96
C ILE A 100 2.71 -2.15 6.81
N TRP A 101 3.71 -3.04 6.87
CA TRP A 101 3.68 -4.25 7.67
C TRP A 101 4.79 -4.20 8.72
N GLU A 102 4.47 -3.64 9.89
CA GLU A 102 5.38 -3.58 11.04
C GLU A 102 5.32 -4.89 11.83
N PHE A 103 6.40 -5.67 11.91
CA PHE A 103 6.43 -6.88 12.73
C PHE A 103 7.82 -7.14 13.32
N ALA A 104 7.89 -8.05 14.30
CA ALA A 104 9.11 -8.33 15.04
C ALA A 104 9.15 -9.83 15.38
N PRO A 105 9.44 -10.67 14.37
CA PRO A 105 9.12 -12.09 14.44
C PRO A 105 10.11 -12.89 15.31
N TRP A 106 11.12 -12.22 15.89
CA TRP A 106 12.21 -12.84 16.65
C TRP A 106 12.22 -12.46 18.15
N LEU A 107 11.14 -11.87 18.69
CA LEU A 107 11.05 -11.35 20.06
C LEU A 107 11.13 -12.39 21.21
N GLU A 108 11.33 -13.67 20.91
CA GLU A 108 11.37 -14.76 21.89
C GLU A 108 12.83 -15.01 22.32
N PRO A 109 13.29 -14.67 23.56
CA PRO A 109 12.56 -14.91 24.81
C PRO A 109 12.78 -13.84 25.94
N ARG A 110 13.04 -12.56 25.61
CA ARG A 110 13.39 -11.55 26.64
C ARG A 110 12.22 -11.01 27.45
N TYR A 111 11.02 -11.17 26.93
CA TYR A 111 9.82 -10.56 27.48
C TYR A 111 9.08 -11.57 28.33
N SER A 112 8.72 -11.17 29.56
CA SER A 112 7.78 -11.92 30.39
C SER A 112 6.46 -12.14 29.64
N ARG A 113 5.63 -13.10 30.09
CA ARG A 113 4.32 -13.37 29.47
C ARG A 113 3.43 -12.11 29.40
N GLU A 114 3.58 -11.20 30.36
CA GLU A 114 2.86 -9.92 30.47
C GLU A 114 3.41 -8.84 29.53
N GLU A 115 4.73 -8.79 29.32
CA GLU A 115 5.34 -7.91 28.31
C GLU A 115 5.05 -8.41 26.90
N LYS A 116 5.04 -9.74 26.71
CA LYS A 116 4.60 -10.37 25.47
C LYS A 116 3.14 -10.06 25.16
N SER A 117 2.24 -10.03 26.15
CA SER A 117 0.85 -9.66 25.90
C SER A 117 0.68 -8.17 25.55
N ARG A 118 1.56 -7.29 26.04
CA ARG A 118 1.56 -5.85 25.66
C ARG A 118 2.18 -5.57 24.28
N LEU A 119 3.05 -6.47 23.81
CA LEU A 119 3.69 -6.40 22.48
C LEU A 119 2.92 -7.21 21.40
N ARG A 120 2.11 -8.18 21.82
CA ARG A 120 1.26 -9.00 20.96
C ARG A 120 -0.03 -8.26 20.67
N GLU A 121 0.02 -7.23 19.83
CA GLU A 121 -1.19 -6.76 19.17
C GLU A 121 -0.86 -5.89 17.95
N PRO A 122 -1.35 -6.22 16.74
CA PRO A 122 -1.72 -7.54 16.22
C PRO A 122 -0.56 -8.14 15.37
N ARG A 123 -0.45 -9.47 15.36
CA ARG A 123 0.18 -10.25 14.27
C ARG A 123 1.67 -9.96 13.99
N SER A 124 2.50 -10.03 15.04
CA SER A 124 3.95 -9.75 14.97
C SER A 124 4.83 -10.98 14.70
N ASP A 125 4.20 -12.15 14.57
CA ASP A 125 4.82 -13.47 14.36
C ASP A 125 5.03 -13.83 12.87
N PHE A 126 5.75 -14.93 12.66
CA PHE A 126 5.96 -15.52 11.33
C PHE A 126 4.68 -16.00 10.68
N ASP A 127 3.81 -16.71 11.41
CA ASP A 127 2.59 -17.28 10.84
C ASP A 127 1.71 -16.22 10.17
N SER A 128 1.60 -15.05 10.79
CA SER A 128 0.82 -13.94 10.26
C SER A 128 1.48 -13.30 9.05
N PHE A 129 2.81 -13.21 9.05
CA PHE A 129 3.57 -12.74 7.90
C PHE A 129 3.47 -13.70 6.71
N GLU A 130 3.58 -15.01 6.95
CA GLU A 130 3.41 -16.04 5.91
C GLU A 130 2.00 -16.00 5.33
N LYS A 131 0.97 -15.92 6.19
CA LYS A 131 -0.42 -15.71 5.75
C LYS A 131 -0.56 -14.47 4.88
N PHE A 132 0.10 -13.36 5.24
CA PHE A 132 0.09 -12.15 4.44
C PHE A 132 0.76 -12.35 3.07
N MET A 133 1.94 -12.97 3.02
CA MET A 133 2.64 -13.30 1.77
C MET A 133 1.85 -14.25 0.86
N ASP A 134 1.07 -15.17 1.44
CA ASP A 134 0.17 -16.05 0.69
C ASP A 134 -1.09 -15.36 0.18
N LEU A 135 -1.57 -14.38 0.91
CA LEU A 135 -2.82 -13.70 0.63
C LEU A 135 -2.67 -12.61 -0.44
N VAL A 136 -1.53 -11.90 -0.46
CA VAL A 136 -1.28 -10.76 -1.38
C VAL A 136 -1.57 -11.10 -2.85
N PRO A 137 -1.02 -12.18 -3.45
CA PRO A 137 -1.27 -12.48 -4.86
C PRO A 137 -2.73 -12.85 -5.15
N ARG A 138 -3.48 -13.30 -4.14
CA ARG A 138 -4.89 -13.73 -4.26
C ARG A 138 -5.86 -12.56 -4.12
N LEU A 139 -5.56 -11.60 -3.27
CA LEU A 139 -6.41 -10.43 -3.07
C LEU A 139 -6.30 -9.41 -4.20
N PHE A 140 -5.13 -9.33 -4.82
CA PHE A 140 -4.76 -8.23 -5.69
C PHE A 140 -4.53 -8.73 -7.12
N THR A 141 -5.56 -9.33 -7.69
CA THR A 141 -5.54 -9.96 -9.02
C THR A 141 -5.25 -8.95 -10.14
N ASN A 142 -5.83 -7.75 -10.09
CA ASN A 142 -5.67 -6.72 -11.14
C ASN A 142 -4.74 -5.57 -10.73
N ILE A 143 -3.93 -5.78 -9.70
CA ILE A 143 -3.01 -4.76 -9.22
C ILE A 143 -1.98 -4.41 -10.28
N ARG A 144 -1.66 -3.12 -10.39
CA ARG A 144 -0.62 -2.60 -11.29
C ARG A 144 0.55 -2.04 -10.50
N LYS A 145 0.29 -1.47 -9.33
CA LYS A 145 1.29 -0.91 -8.43
C LYS A 145 1.08 -1.43 -7.03
N LEU A 146 2.10 -2.07 -6.46
CA LEU A 146 2.06 -2.58 -5.11
C LEU A 146 3.33 -2.16 -4.37
N TYR A 147 3.15 -1.42 -3.29
CA TYR A 147 4.23 -1.07 -2.38
C TYR A 147 4.04 -1.77 -1.03
N ILE A 148 5.04 -2.48 -0.56
CA ILE A 148 5.04 -3.13 0.76
C ILE A 148 6.22 -2.60 1.57
N ALA A 149 5.94 -1.89 2.65
CA ALA A 149 6.92 -1.46 3.62
C ALA A 149 7.01 -2.49 4.76
N LEU A 150 8.04 -3.34 4.73
CA LEU A 150 8.35 -4.21 5.85
C LEU A 150 9.13 -3.40 6.90
N GLN A 151 8.56 -3.27 8.10
CA GLN A 151 9.06 -2.42 9.18
C GLN A 151 9.18 -3.21 10.50
N GLY A 152 9.87 -2.64 11.48
CA GLY A 152 10.07 -3.26 12.80
C GLY A 152 11.37 -4.05 12.95
N ASP A 153 11.44 -4.92 13.97
CA ASP A 153 12.66 -5.66 14.33
C ASP A 153 12.77 -6.98 13.56
N LEU A 154 13.12 -6.86 12.28
CA LEU A 154 13.13 -7.97 11.31
C LEU A 154 14.39 -8.85 11.35
N LEU A 155 15.35 -8.51 12.19
CA LEU A 155 16.60 -9.24 12.31
C LEU A 155 16.60 -10.01 13.64
N PRO A 156 17.00 -11.28 13.68
CA PRO A 156 17.09 -12.03 14.92
C PRO A 156 17.93 -11.30 15.96
N ASP A 157 17.67 -11.46 17.26
CA ASP A 157 18.51 -10.87 18.29
C ASP A 157 19.95 -11.41 18.22
N SER A 158 20.92 -10.55 18.55
CA SER A 158 22.33 -10.94 18.72
C SER A 158 22.58 -11.67 20.02
N GLN A 159 21.87 -11.32 21.10
CA GLN A 159 21.98 -12.07 22.34
C GLN A 159 20.90 -13.13 22.26
N GLY A 160 21.29 -14.41 22.29
CA GLY A 160 20.31 -15.43 22.61
C GLY A 160 19.64 -15.05 23.95
N GLY A 161 18.45 -15.60 24.21
CA GLY A 161 17.78 -15.43 25.50
C GLY A 161 18.69 -15.59 26.71
N PHE A 162 18.27 -15.14 27.90
CA PHE A 162 19.00 -15.32 29.16
C PHE A 162 19.78 -16.66 29.21
N GLY A 163 21.11 -16.60 29.04
CA GLY A 163 22.00 -17.77 29.03
C GLY A 163 22.32 -18.42 27.67
N SER A 164 21.90 -17.84 26.54
CA SER A 164 22.11 -18.41 25.20
C SER A 164 23.26 -17.74 24.43
N VAL A 165 23.93 -18.55 23.61
CA VAL A 165 25.08 -18.19 22.77
C VAL A 165 24.72 -17.01 21.86
N CYS A 166 25.60 -16.01 21.80
CA CYS A 166 25.43 -14.89 20.85
C CYS A 166 25.31 -15.43 19.43
N VAL A 167 24.23 -15.10 18.72
CA VAL A 167 24.03 -15.57 17.34
C VAL A 167 24.95 -14.76 16.42
N PRO A 168 25.87 -15.40 15.66
CA PRO A 168 26.77 -14.68 14.78
C PRO A 168 26.02 -13.86 13.73
N PRO A 169 26.55 -12.70 13.28
CA PRO A 169 25.90 -11.86 12.26
C PRO A 169 25.53 -12.61 10.97
N GLU A 170 26.36 -13.56 10.55
CA GLU A 170 26.12 -14.38 9.35
C GLU A 170 24.90 -15.29 9.50
N GLU A 171 24.76 -15.94 10.65
CA GLU A 171 23.62 -16.80 10.95
C GLU A 171 22.32 -15.99 11.06
N ARG A 172 22.37 -14.80 11.68
CA ARG A 172 21.22 -13.89 11.75
C ARG A 172 20.76 -13.46 10.36
N ALA A 173 21.71 -13.13 9.50
CA ALA A 173 21.41 -12.74 8.15
C ALA A 173 20.90 -13.89 7.28
N LYS A 174 21.41 -15.11 7.49
CA LYS A 174 20.88 -16.32 6.86
C LYS A 174 19.41 -16.53 7.22
N ARG A 175 19.07 -16.46 8.51
CA ARG A 175 17.68 -16.57 8.99
C ARG A 175 16.76 -15.50 8.42
N THR A 176 17.24 -14.26 8.28
CA THR A 176 16.45 -13.19 7.65
C THR A 176 16.30 -13.36 6.14
N GLU A 177 17.32 -13.88 5.45
CA GLU A 177 17.18 -14.24 4.03
C GLU A 177 16.10 -15.30 3.86
N GLU A 178 16.22 -16.40 4.59
CA GLU A 178 15.34 -17.58 4.48
C GLU A 178 13.93 -17.30 5.00
N GLY A 179 13.80 -16.65 6.15
CA GLY A 179 12.51 -16.43 6.81
C GLY A 179 11.72 -15.22 6.29
N ILE A 180 12.38 -14.23 5.67
CA ILE A 180 11.70 -12.99 5.25
C ILE A 180 11.89 -12.76 3.74
N ILE A 181 13.12 -12.63 3.27
CA ILE A 181 13.38 -12.21 1.89
C ILE A 181 12.93 -13.28 0.89
N MET A 182 13.22 -14.56 1.15
CA MET A 182 12.77 -15.65 0.29
C MET A 182 11.25 -15.79 0.26
N LYS A 183 10.55 -15.47 1.35
CA LYS A 183 9.07 -15.42 1.38
C LYS A 183 8.51 -14.30 0.51
N VAL A 184 9.19 -13.15 0.48
CA VAL A 184 8.87 -12.08 -0.48
C VAL A 184 9.15 -12.52 -1.91
N ASP A 185 10.26 -13.24 -2.16
CA ASP A 185 10.58 -13.78 -3.49
C ASP A 185 9.49 -14.78 -3.96
N GLU A 186 9.05 -15.69 -3.08
CA GLU A 186 7.96 -16.65 -3.32
C GLU A 186 6.62 -15.96 -3.60
N MET A 187 6.31 -14.89 -2.85
CA MET A 187 5.12 -14.07 -3.08
C MET A 187 5.20 -13.36 -4.43
N ALA A 188 6.32 -12.69 -4.73
CA ALA A 188 6.54 -11.96 -5.98
C ALA A 188 6.48 -12.88 -7.20
N ALA A 189 6.96 -14.12 -7.10
CA ALA A 189 6.89 -15.11 -8.16
C ALA A 189 5.44 -15.52 -8.52
N ARG A 190 4.50 -15.38 -7.57
CA ARG A 190 3.06 -15.68 -7.77
C ARG A 190 2.25 -14.47 -8.23
N MET A 191 2.86 -13.27 -8.30
CA MET A 191 2.18 -12.07 -8.79
C MET A 191 2.02 -12.10 -10.31
N ASN A 192 1.02 -11.39 -10.80
CA ASN A 192 0.80 -11.24 -12.24
C ASN A 192 1.95 -10.49 -12.92
N PHE A 193 2.20 -10.82 -14.19
CA PHE A 193 3.24 -10.18 -14.98
C PHE A 193 2.95 -8.69 -15.17
N GLY A 194 3.97 -7.85 -15.04
CA GLY A 194 3.87 -6.40 -15.26
C GLY A 194 3.43 -5.58 -14.04
N VAL A 195 3.27 -6.20 -12.86
CA VAL A 195 3.08 -5.47 -11.60
C VAL A 195 4.35 -4.70 -11.25
N ASP A 196 4.22 -3.39 -11.01
CA ASP A 196 5.26 -2.58 -10.39
C ASP A 196 5.28 -2.86 -8.88
N LEU A 197 6.01 -3.91 -8.50
CA LEU A 197 6.19 -4.34 -7.12
C LEU A 197 7.43 -3.67 -6.52
N SER A 198 7.23 -2.97 -5.41
CA SER A 198 8.28 -2.38 -4.60
C SER A 198 8.17 -2.85 -3.15
N VAL A 199 9.26 -3.37 -2.60
CA VAL A 199 9.31 -3.82 -1.20
C VAL A 199 10.45 -3.10 -0.49
N SER A 200 10.11 -2.34 0.53
CA SER A 200 11.10 -1.63 1.34
C SER A 200 11.42 -2.38 2.62
N PHE A 201 12.70 -2.39 2.98
CA PHE A 201 13.20 -3.09 4.16
C PHE A 201 13.94 -2.12 5.09
N PRO A 202 14.05 -2.44 6.39
CA PRO A 202 14.85 -1.66 7.32
C PRO A 202 16.30 -1.53 6.86
N THR A 203 16.93 -0.42 7.23
CA THR A 203 18.28 -0.03 6.78
C THR A 203 19.32 -1.16 6.92
N SER A 204 19.24 -1.95 7.97
CA SER A 204 20.14 -3.06 8.29
C SER A 204 20.00 -4.25 7.32
N ILE A 205 18.78 -4.59 6.92
CA ILE A 205 18.53 -5.61 5.90
C ILE A 205 18.93 -5.06 4.53
N TYR A 206 18.51 -3.83 4.22
CA TYR A 206 18.80 -3.17 2.96
C TYR A 206 20.31 -3.05 2.70
N ALA A 207 21.10 -2.57 3.67
CA ALA A 207 22.54 -2.36 3.51
C ALA A 207 23.27 -3.64 3.09
N ARG A 208 22.89 -4.79 3.67
CA ARG A 208 23.48 -6.09 3.33
C ARG A 208 23.10 -6.54 1.92
N GLN A 209 21.84 -6.38 1.54
CA GLN A 209 21.39 -6.73 0.18
C GLN A 209 21.96 -5.81 -0.88
N ARG A 210 22.05 -4.51 -0.59
CA ARG A 210 22.73 -3.52 -1.44
C ARG A 210 24.20 -3.90 -1.65
N TRP A 211 24.93 -4.28 -0.60
CA TRP A 211 26.30 -4.73 -0.73
C TRP A 211 26.41 -5.94 -1.67
N ARG A 212 25.54 -6.95 -1.50
CA ARG A 212 25.47 -8.11 -2.42
C ARG A 212 25.10 -7.73 -3.85
N ALA A 213 24.20 -6.77 -4.03
CA ALA A 213 23.79 -6.27 -5.34
C ALA A 213 24.96 -5.61 -6.08
N LEU A 214 25.74 -4.79 -5.38
CA LEU A 214 26.95 -4.16 -5.93
C LEU A 214 28.02 -5.19 -6.31
N GLN A 215 28.22 -6.23 -5.50
CA GLN A 215 29.13 -7.35 -5.83
C GLN A 215 28.70 -8.11 -7.09
N ARG A 216 27.40 -8.09 -7.42
CA ARG A 216 26.83 -8.69 -8.64
C ARG A 216 26.70 -7.70 -9.79
N HIS A 217 27.29 -6.51 -9.68
CA HIS A 217 27.22 -5.44 -10.68
C HIS A 217 25.77 -5.00 -11.03
N LEU A 218 24.83 -5.15 -10.09
CA LEU A 218 23.47 -4.62 -10.27
C LEU A 218 23.46 -3.10 -10.13
N LYS A 219 22.66 -2.43 -10.96
CA LYS A 219 22.46 -0.98 -10.87
C LYS A 219 21.66 -0.64 -9.61
N VAL A 220 22.27 0.16 -8.73
CA VAL A 220 21.60 0.75 -7.56
C VAL A 220 21.23 2.19 -7.90
N VAL A 221 19.93 2.49 -7.86
CA VAL A 221 19.42 3.86 -7.98
C VAL A 221 19.63 4.54 -6.63
N GLN A 222 20.49 5.56 -6.61
CA GLN A 222 20.76 6.33 -5.39
C GLN A 222 19.65 7.35 -5.14
N ARG A 223 19.37 7.61 -3.86
CA ARG A 223 18.44 8.66 -3.42
C ARG A 223 19.11 10.02 -3.64
N HIS A 224 18.95 10.62 -4.83
CA HIS A 224 19.38 11.99 -5.10
C HIS A 224 18.44 12.73 -6.06
N ASP A 225 18.19 14.00 -5.70
CA ASP A 225 17.61 15.16 -6.39
C ASP A 225 16.20 15.06 -7.02
N THR A 226 15.73 13.89 -7.44
CA THR A 226 14.37 13.70 -8.01
C THR A 226 13.32 13.27 -6.98
N GLY A 227 13.74 13.00 -5.74
CA GLY A 227 12.87 12.48 -4.68
C GLY A 227 12.73 10.96 -4.62
N ASP A 228 13.42 10.21 -5.52
CA ASP A 228 13.35 8.75 -5.56
C ASP A 228 13.97 8.07 -4.33
N VAL A 229 13.33 6.99 -3.86
CA VAL A 229 13.85 6.12 -2.79
C VAL A 229 15.02 5.29 -3.31
N GLU A 230 16.08 5.13 -2.50
CA GLU A 230 17.23 4.29 -2.88
C GLU A 230 16.77 2.84 -3.09
N ARG A 231 17.05 2.26 -4.26
CA ARG A 231 16.56 0.93 -4.64
C ARG A 231 17.41 0.24 -5.68
N PHE A 232 17.28 -1.07 -5.76
CA PHE A 232 17.85 -1.86 -6.85
C PHE A 232 16.85 -2.95 -7.29
N TRP A 233 16.96 -3.40 -8.53
CA TRP A 233 16.11 -4.49 -9.03
C TRP A 233 16.62 -5.83 -8.52
N ARG A 234 15.76 -6.58 -7.80
CA ARG A 234 16.05 -7.96 -7.38
C ARG A 234 15.42 -8.92 -8.40
N PRO A 235 16.23 -9.63 -9.21
CA PRO A 235 15.70 -10.66 -10.12
C PRO A 235 15.32 -11.93 -9.36
N LEU A 236 14.24 -12.58 -9.78
CA LEU A 236 13.86 -13.91 -9.29
C LEU A 236 14.61 -14.98 -10.09
N LYS A 237 15.15 -16.00 -9.42
CA LYS A 237 16.09 -16.96 -10.02
C LYS A 237 15.48 -17.90 -11.06
N ASP A 238 14.17 -18.13 -11.00
CA ASP A 238 13.50 -19.22 -11.73
C ASP A 238 12.39 -18.74 -12.67
N CYS A 239 12.32 -17.43 -12.92
CA CYS A 239 11.23 -16.84 -13.67
C CYS A 239 11.76 -16.10 -14.92
N LEU A 240 10.96 -16.11 -15.99
CA LEU A 240 11.27 -15.58 -17.33
C LEU A 240 11.96 -14.20 -17.27
N PRO A 241 12.76 -13.83 -18.30
CA PRO A 241 13.49 -12.58 -18.30
C PRO A 241 12.54 -11.38 -18.12
N ARG A 242 12.57 -10.78 -16.92
CA ARG A 242 11.83 -9.58 -16.39
C ARG A 242 11.00 -9.80 -15.12
N THR A 243 11.02 -10.98 -14.52
CA THR A 243 10.36 -11.20 -13.22
C THR A 243 11.27 -10.84 -12.04
N GLY A 244 10.79 -9.96 -11.18
CA GLY A 244 11.55 -9.37 -10.08
C GLY A 244 10.74 -8.29 -9.39
N TYR A 245 11.37 -7.60 -8.44
CA TYR A 245 10.78 -6.46 -7.77
C TYR A 245 11.85 -5.45 -7.36
N TRP A 246 11.41 -4.23 -7.06
CA TRP A 246 12.27 -3.20 -6.51
C TRP A 246 12.53 -3.47 -5.04
N PHE A 247 13.80 -3.70 -4.69
CA PHE A 247 14.26 -3.80 -3.32
C PHE A 247 14.65 -2.40 -2.85
N CYS A 248 13.88 -1.84 -1.93
CA CYS A 248 13.95 -0.42 -1.55
C CYS A 248 14.51 -0.22 -0.13
N LEU A 249 15.19 0.90 0.07
CA LEU A 249 15.57 1.38 1.40
C LEU A 249 14.31 1.90 2.11
N GLY A 250 13.95 1.27 3.23
CA GLY A 250 12.79 1.63 4.05
C GLY A 250 13.16 2.37 5.33
N GLU A 251 12.56 1.94 6.44
CA GLU A 251 12.71 2.55 7.76
C GLU A 251 14.17 2.53 8.26
N LYS A 252 14.57 3.58 8.99
CA LYS A 252 15.85 3.59 9.71
C LYS A 252 15.71 2.76 10.98
N ASP A 253 16.68 1.88 11.27
CA ASP A 253 16.73 1.07 12.50
C ASP A 253 17.04 1.92 13.76
N LEU A 254 16.29 3.00 14.00
CA LEU A 254 16.52 3.93 15.10
C LEU A 254 16.22 3.29 16.47
N ARG A 255 15.40 2.23 16.50
CA ARG A 255 15.07 1.47 17.72
C ARG A 255 16.17 0.48 18.14
N ARG A 256 17.18 0.21 17.31
CA ARG A 256 18.33 -0.63 17.69
C ARG A 256 19.42 0.20 18.36
N LYS A 257 19.69 -0.08 19.65
CA LYS A 257 21.00 0.25 20.23
C LYS A 257 22.06 -0.51 19.42
N ALA A 258 22.77 0.23 18.58
CA ALA A 258 23.91 -0.17 17.76
C ALA A 258 23.60 -1.13 16.57
N ALA A 259 23.11 -0.54 15.47
CA ALA A 259 23.22 -1.11 14.13
C ALA A 259 24.66 -1.58 13.77
N VAL A 260 25.68 -1.05 14.46
CA VAL A 260 27.10 -1.38 14.29
C VAL A 260 27.40 -2.86 14.59
N HIS A 261 26.72 -3.48 15.56
CA HIS A 261 26.93 -4.89 15.92
C HIS A 261 26.28 -5.87 14.95
N VAL A 262 25.42 -5.37 14.06
CA VAL A 262 24.59 -6.17 13.15
C VAL A 262 25.22 -6.27 11.76
N LEU A 263 25.75 -5.14 11.28
CA LEU A 263 26.37 -5.04 9.96
C LEU A 263 27.85 -5.43 9.96
N GLY A 264 28.51 -5.41 11.13
CA GLY A 264 29.95 -5.49 11.24
C GLY A 264 30.64 -4.20 10.72
N PRO A 265 31.91 -3.95 11.11
CA PRO A 265 32.58 -2.69 10.80
C PRO A 265 32.85 -2.47 9.30
N LYS A 266 32.82 -3.53 8.47
CA LYS A 266 33.11 -3.46 7.03
C LYS A 266 31.90 -3.10 6.16
N VAL A 267 30.67 -3.28 6.66
CA VAL A 267 29.43 -2.98 5.93
C VAL A 267 28.81 -1.65 6.37
N MET A 268 29.28 -1.09 7.49
CA MET A 268 28.89 0.22 7.98
C MET A 268 29.52 1.37 7.16
N PRO A 269 28.74 2.37 6.75
CA PRO A 269 29.30 3.56 6.11
C PRO A 269 30.17 4.35 7.09
N ARG A 270 31.25 4.96 6.58
CA ARG A 270 32.07 5.89 7.35
C ARG A 270 31.21 7.08 7.77
N LYS A 271 31.23 7.39 9.08
CA LYS A 271 30.60 8.58 9.65
C LYS A 271 31.11 9.82 8.91
N GLY A 272 30.25 10.46 8.12
CA GLY A 272 30.56 11.76 7.53
C GLY A 272 30.80 12.76 8.66
N ARG A 273 31.91 13.51 8.60
CA ARG A 273 32.14 14.65 9.50
C ARG A 273 31.19 15.78 9.11
N GLY A 274 29.93 15.68 9.52
CA GLY A 274 28.91 16.70 9.34
C GLY A 274 27.91 16.58 10.48
N LYS A 275 27.70 17.67 11.21
CA LYS A 275 26.60 17.77 12.19
C LYS A 275 25.29 17.68 11.39
N ALA A 276 24.32 16.93 11.94
CA ALA A 276 22.95 16.73 11.44
C ALA A 276 22.76 15.61 10.38
N TYR A 277 22.20 14.48 10.85
CA TYR A 277 21.35 13.50 10.14
C TYR A 277 21.83 12.77 8.87
N ASP A 278 23.06 12.98 8.44
CA ASP A 278 23.60 12.38 7.21
C ASP A 278 24.36 11.07 7.46
N VAL A 279 23.62 9.99 7.72
CA VAL A 279 24.16 8.63 7.59
C VAL A 279 23.92 8.17 6.15
N PHE A 280 24.75 8.66 5.22
CA PHE A 280 24.69 8.29 3.82
C PHE A 280 25.67 7.17 3.46
N PHE A 281 25.20 6.23 2.63
CA PHE A 281 25.97 5.14 2.05
C PHE A 281 26.87 5.63 0.91
N ARG A 282 28.00 6.28 1.22
CA ARG A 282 29.03 6.54 0.20
C ARG A 282 29.80 5.26 -0.14
N PRO A 283 29.95 4.87 -1.42
CA PRO A 283 30.96 3.88 -1.80
C PRO A 283 32.34 4.45 -1.46
N GLY A 284 33.17 3.63 -0.78
CA GLY A 284 34.59 3.96 -0.61
C GLY A 284 35.29 3.97 -1.96
N PRO A 285 36.39 4.73 -2.13
CA PRO A 285 37.18 4.69 -3.35
C PRO A 285 37.64 3.26 -3.60
N SER A 286 37.42 2.77 -4.82
CA SER A 286 38.02 1.55 -5.34
C SER A 286 39.53 1.67 -5.20
N CYS A 287 40.14 0.83 -4.37
CA CYS A 287 41.59 0.66 -4.41
C CYS A 287 41.95 -0.02 -5.73
N ALA A 288 42.88 0.60 -6.46
CA ALA A 288 43.69 -0.05 -7.48
C ALA A 288 44.57 -1.13 -6.86
#